data_AF-A0A1G9T8Y0-F1
#
_entry.id   AF-A0A1G9T8Y0-F1
#
_cell.length_a   1.000
_cell.length_b   1.000
_cell.length_c   1.000
_cell.angle_alpha   90.00
_cell.angle_beta   90.00
_cell.angle_gamma   90.00
#
_symmetry.space_group_name_H-M   'P 1'
#
loop_
_entity.id
_entity.type
_entity.pdbx_description
1 polymer ?
#
loop_
_entity_poly.entity_id
_entity_poly.type
_entity_poly.pdbx_seq_one_letter_code
_entity_poly.pdbx_strand_id
1 'polypeptide(L)'
;MAENRAQIPPLFLNRFAVQDSDPFRRYLNRLEVEIGREDYRHLKRVDLVEPSPPDAAFAAMEEITERLLKTTQNNYNRQLLLRQGIRVYLDRHFYHVWYRLKGRSLRFSPLWRENVLRRFFGRLLCEDSGWHPGPPLLPGAEARFLPDEAGGVLLLRRPRAAASLPLLTATHGPYDPHTFEVALYFLHTGKARAALINLGFAGREPLTDENLEKLKKWGVPLNPSNIDVIYPYVDSAGHPYCYKLEKGFARYAALLGGARPKLVIDIHGCVGTDAQDHRLIVGLGGLPPYLAPADIGRVEQRGAVLHLFPRAAYRDGLALLRDLSEEIYVQFCETPHRAYHFAVLGRLQLIGRTLDPHAEVRSLLAGEERTFLPAENIRWLPGAGGNALQRMEARRFEPGAVCLHVEIPTAVRRKMALRLGELATAVSLESSGL
;
A
#
# COMPACT_ATOMS: atom_id res chain seq x y z
N MET A 1 15.16 29.56 21.42
CA MET A 1 15.24 29.93 19.99
C MET A 1 14.40 28.93 19.22
N ALA A 2 13.32 29.40 18.61
CA ALA A 2 12.39 28.58 17.85
C ALA A 2 12.96 28.37 16.44
N GLU A 3 13.71 27.29 16.25
CA GLU A 3 14.20 26.92 14.93
C GLU A 3 13.05 26.48 14.02
N ASN A 4 13.15 26.98 12.80
CA ASN A 4 12.23 26.92 11.68
C ASN A 4 11.95 25.46 11.27
N ARG A 5 11.07 24.76 11.99
CA ARG A 5 10.52 23.47 11.55
C ARG A 5 9.74 23.72 10.27
N ALA A 6 10.30 23.33 9.12
CA ALA A 6 9.54 23.25 7.87
C ALA A 6 8.21 22.54 8.17
N GLN A 7 7.12 23.30 8.15
CA GLN A 7 5.80 22.85 8.59
C GLN A 7 5.32 21.80 7.62
N ILE A 8 5.41 20.53 8.02
CA ILE A 8 4.77 19.45 7.28
C ILE A 8 3.27 19.70 7.33
N PRO A 9 2.59 19.71 6.18
CA PRO A 9 1.16 19.96 6.15
C PRO A 9 0.44 18.98 7.09
N PRO A 10 -0.51 19.43 7.92
CA PRO A 10 -1.22 18.56 8.87
C PRO A 10 -1.84 17.31 8.24
N LEU A 11 -2.14 17.36 6.93
CA LEU A 11 -2.61 16.22 6.14
C LEU A 11 -1.66 15.01 6.11
N PHE A 12 -0.38 15.20 6.47
CA PHE A 12 0.62 14.13 6.60
C PHE A 12 0.83 13.68 8.05
N LEU A 13 0.28 14.41 9.02
CA LEU A 13 0.41 14.17 10.45
C LEU A 13 -0.91 13.62 11.01
N ASN A 14 -1.30 12.41 10.60
CA ASN A 14 -2.56 11.81 11.04
C ASN A 14 -2.53 11.55 12.56
N ARG A 15 -3.28 12.37 13.31
CA ARG A 15 -3.57 12.15 14.74
C ARG A 15 -5.07 12.34 14.92
N PHE A 16 -5.84 11.27 14.86
CA PHE A 16 -7.28 11.33 15.06
C PHE A 16 -7.66 10.91 16.49
N ALA A 17 -8.67 11.58 17.03
CA ALA A 17 -9.29 11.23 18.30
C ALA A 17 -10.64 10.58 18.03
N VAL A 18 -10.87 9.42 18.64
CA VAL A 18 -12.16 8.74 18.67
C VAL A 18 -12.86 9.16 19.96
N GLN A 19 -14.14 9.48 19.89
CA GLN A 19 -14.94 9.76 21.08
C GLN A 19 -15.09 8.47 21.92
N ASP A 20 -14.78 8.55 23.22
CA ASP A 20 -14.88 7.41 24.14
C ASP A 20 -16.32 6.83 24.20
N SER A 21 -17.34 7.65 23.95
CA SER A 21 -18.75 7.24 23.91
C SER A 21 -19.16 6.49 22.63
N ASP A 22 -18.32 6.50 21.60
CA ASP A 22 -18.59 5.84 20.33
C ASP A 22 -17.30 5.16 19.77
N PRO A 23 -16.81 4.12 20.48
CA PRO A 23 -15.53 3.51 20.17
C PRO A 23 -15.56 2.69 18.89
N PHE A 24 -16.75 2.34 18.37
CA PHE A 24 -16.90 1.51 17.16
C PHE A 24 -17.10 2.33 15.88
N ARG A 25 -17.29 3.65 15.99
CA ARG A 25 -17.34 4.50 14.81
C ARG A 25 -16.02 4.44 14.05
N ARG A 26 -16.15 4.25 12.73
CA ARG A 26 -15.02 4.28 11.81
C ARG A 26 -14.66 5.75 11.58
N TYR A 27 -13.43 6.13 11.90
CA TYR A 27 -12.90 7.48 11.61
C TYR A 27 -11.93 7.44 10.42
N LEU A 28 -11.40 6.26 10.10
CA LEU A 28 -10.59 5.99 8.92
C LEU A 28 -11.20 4.85 8.08
N ASN A 29 -10.95 4.90 6.77
CA ASN A 29 -11.38 3.93 5.76
C ASN A 29 -12.89 3.84 5.57
N ARG A 30 -13.59 4.94 5.88
CA ARG A 30 -15.01 5.04 5.59
C ARG A 30 -15.21 5.04 4.08
N LEU A 31 -14.33 5.70 3.33
CA LEU A 31 -14.35 5.64 1.87
C LEU A 31 -14.32 4.22 1.33
N GLU A 32 -13.47 3.33 1.84
CA GLU A 32 -13.38 1.94 1.39
C GLU A 32 -14.66 1.15 1.60
N VAL A 33 -15.28 1.36 2.76
CA VAL A 33 -16.39 0.52 3.21
C VAL A 33 -17.72 1.13 2.79
N GLU A 34 -17.88 2.44 2.96
CA GLU A 34 -19.10 3.19 2.68
C GLU A 34 -19.22 3.57 1.19
N ILE A 35 -18.12 3.95 0.51
CA ILE A 35 -18.14 4.36 -0.91
C ILE A 35 -17.68 3.23 -1.84
N GLY A 36 -16.47 2.70 -1.66
CA GLY A 36 -15.90 1.65 -2.49
C GLY A 36 -16.59 0.29 -2.33
N ARG A 37 -17.33 0.10 -1.22
CA ARG A 37 -17.98 -1.14 -0.83
C ARG A 37 -17.03 -2.32 -0.96
N GLU A 38 -15.81 -2.16 -0.48
CA GLU A 38 -14.78 -3.19 -0.52
C GLU A 38 -15.05 -4.24 0.55
N ASP A 39 -14.96 -5.51 0.15
CA ASP A 39 -15.17 -6.63 1.04
C ASP A 39 -13.84 -7.08 1.63
N TYR A 40 -13.59 -6.77 2.90
CA TYR A 40 -12.35 -7.10 3.58
C TYR A 40 -12.44 -8.36 4.45
N ARG A 41 -13.51 -9.17 4.31
CA ARG A 41 -13.74 -10.34 5.18
C ARG A 41 -12.62 -11.37 5.11
N HIS A 42 -11.90 -11.39 4.00
CA HIS A 42 -10.80 -12.30 3.76
C HIS A 42 -9.43 -11.75 4.18
N LEU A 43 -9.34 -10.50 4.68
CA LEU A 43 -8.08 -9.91 5.14
C LEU A 43 -7.65 -10.46 6.49
N LYS A 44 -8.54 -10.33 7.48
CA LYS A 44 -8.26 -10.68 8.88
C LYS A 44 -9.42 -11.42 9.51
N ARG A 45 -9.10 -12.39 10.36
CA ARG A 45 -10.04 -12.99 11.30
C ARG A 45 -9.72 -12.50 12.70
N VAL A 46 -10.75 -12.13 13.45
CA VAL A 46 -10.64 -11.86 14.88
C VAL A 46 -11.32 -12.98 15.64
N ASP A 47 -10.56 -13.61 16.52
CA ASP A 47 -11.03 -14.71 17.37
C ASP A 47 -10.89 -14.31 18.85
N LEU A 48 -11.90 -14.65 19.66
CA LEU A 48 -11.80 -14.61 21.12
C LEU A 48 -11.32 -15.98 21.60
N VAL A 49 -10.27 -15.98 22.43
CA VAL A 49 -9.65 -17.19 22.97
C VAL A 49 -9.83 -17.20 24.49
N GLU A 50 -10.65 -18.14 24.94
CA GLU A 50 -11.03 -18.35 26.34
C GLU A 50 -10.92 -19.84 26.69
N PRO A 51 -10.15 -20.22 27.74
CA PRO A 51 -9.30 -19.34 28.55
C PRO A 51 -8.14 -18.75 27.75
N SER A 52 -7.57 -17.65 28.26
CA SER A 52 -6.34 -17.07 27.68
C SER A 52 -5.23 -18.14 27.58
N PRO A 53 -4.38 -18.12 26.54
CA PRO A 53 -3.20 -18.97 26.48
C PRO A 53 -2.32 -18.82 27.72
N PRO A 54 -1.59 -19.88 28.12
CA PRO A 54 -0.70 -19.84 29.28
C PRO A 54 0.48 -18.89 29.04
N ASP A 55 1.12 -18.43 30.12
CA ASP A 55 2.29 -17.53 30.04
C ASP A 55 3.42 -18.07 29.17
N ALA A 56 3.65 -19.38 29.18
CA ALA A 56 4.63 -20.05 28.33
C ALA A 56 4.38 -19.82 26.83
N ALA A 57 3.11 -19.74 26.41
CA ALA A 57 2.77 -19.45 25.01
C ALA A 57 3.12 -18.00 24.65
N PHE A 58 2.83 -17.03 25.53
CA PHE A 58 3.19 -15.63 25.31
C PHE A 58 4.69 -15.38 25.39
N ALA A 59 5.41 -16.13 26.23
CA ALA A 59 6.88 -16.04 26.33
C ALA A 59 7.59 -16.46 25.03
N ALA A 60 6.94 -17.29 24.19
CA ALA A 60 7.45 -17.66 22.87
C ALA A 60 7.12 -16.62 21.77
N MET A 61 6.34 -15.58 22.08
CA MET A 61 5.95 -14.52 21.16
C MET A 61 6.75 -13.24 21.43
N GLU A 62 6.87 -12.37 20.41
CA GLU A 62 7.48 -11.06 20.58
C GLU A 62 6.47 -10.10 21.23
N GLU A 63 6.77 -9.55 22.40
CA GLU A 63 5.93 -8.50 22.97
C GLU A 63 6.15 -7.16 22.25
N ILE A 64 5.13 -6.65 21.59
CA ILE A 64 5.20 -5.45 20.74
C ILE A 64 4.44 -4.25 21.33
N THR A 65 3.98 -4.33 22.60
CA THR A 65 3.17 -3.28 23.25
C THR A 65 3.83 -1.91 23.19
N GLU A 66 5.10 -1.79 23.58
CA GLU A 66 5.78 -0.47 23.59
C GLU A 66 5.96 0.11 22.19
N ARG A 67 6.28 -0.75 21.22
CA ARG A 67 6.40 -0.37 19.81
C ARG A 67 5.07 0.17 19.29
N LEU A 68 3.96 -0.47 19.63
CA LEU A 68 2.61 0.00 19.30
C LEU A 68 2.29 1.34 19.95
N LEU A 69 2.54 1.49 21.26
CA LEU A 69 2.26 2.73 21.98
C LEU A 69 3.06 3.92 21.43
N LYS A 70 4.29 3.70 20.95
CA LYS A 70 5.13 4.75 20.34
C LYS A 70 4.66 5.15 18.95
N THR A 71 4.11 4.21 18.18
CA THR A 71 3.85 4.38 16.73
C THR A 71 2.38 4.57 16.36
N THR A 72 1.43 4.19 17.22
CA THR A 72 0.00 4.24 16.89
C THR A 72 -0.49 5.69 16.74
N GLN A 73 -1.27 5.93 15.68
CA GLN A 73 -1.97 7.20 15.43
C GLN A 73 -3.40 7.22 16.00
N ASN A 74 -3.88 6.07 16.48
CA ASN A 74 -5.17 5.94 17.16
C ASN A 74 -4.98 6.17 18.66
N ASN A 75 -5.19 7.40 19.11
CA ASN A 75 -5.04 7.78 20.51
C ASN A 75 -6.03 7.04 21.42
N TYR A 76 -7.22 6.72 20.93
CA TYR A 76 -8.20 5.97 21.70
C TYR A 76 -7.70 4.54 21.99
N ASN A 77 -7.26 3.79 20.97
CA ASN A 77 -6.71 2.44 21.17
C ASN A 77 -5.45 2.49 22.05
N ARG A 78 -4.60 3.52 21.90
CA ARG A 78 -3.45 3.74 22.79
C ARG A 78 -3.86 3.84 24.26
N GLN A 79 -4.84 4.69 24.57
CA GLN A 79 -5.32 4.88 25.93
C GLN A 79 -6.07 3.65 26.44
N LEU A 80 -6.80 2.94 25.58
CA LEU A 80 -7.44 1.68 25.91
C LEU A 80 -6.42 0.64 26.39
N LEU A 81 -5.32 0.45 25.65
CA LEU A 81 -4.25 -0.49 26.01
C LEU A 81 -3.67 -0.16 27.39
N LEU A 82 -3.37 1.12 27.64
CA LEU A 82 -2.82 1.60 28.91
C LEU A 82 -3.81 1.42 30.08
N ARG A 83 -5.05 1.91 29.92
CA ARG A 83 -6.08 1.88 30.97
C ARG A 83 -6.49 0.47 31.36
N GLN A 84 -6.55 -0.46 30.39
CA GLN A 84 -6.93 -1.85 30.64
C GLN A 84 -5.75 -2.79 30.89
N GLY A 85 -4.51 -2.28 30.85
CA GLY A 85 -3.30 -3.11 31.00
C GLY A 85 -3.18 -4.20 29.93
N ILE A 86 -3.70 -3.95 28.72
CA ILE A 86 -3.66 -4.92 27.62
C ILE A 86 -2.23 -4.97 27.08
N ARG A 87 -1.67 -6.17 27.01
CA ARG A 87 -0.36 -6.43 26.40
C ARG A 87 -0.57 -7.00 25.01
N VAL A 88 0.26 -6.58 24.05
CA VAL A 88 0.15 -7.03 22.65
C VAL A 88 1.38 -7.83 22.27
N TYR A 89 1.14 -9.01 21.70
CA TYR A 89 2.17 -9.96 21.30
C TYR A 89 2.07 -10.28 19.81
N LEU A 90 3.20 -10.50 19.18
CA LEU A 90 3.32 -10.94 17.80
C LEU A 90 3.90 -12.36 17.78
N ASP A 91 3.08 -13.31 17.34
CA ASP A 91 3.58 -14.60 16.89
C ASP A 91 4.28 -14.39 15.54
N ARG A 92 5.61 -14.29 15.53
CA ARG A 92 6.38 -14.00 14.31
C ARG A 92 6.26 -15.09 13.25
N HIS A 93 6.03 -16.33 13.66
CA HIS A 93 6.05 -17.48 12.76
C HIS A 93 4.78 -17.48 11.90
N PHE A 94 3.62 -17.33 12.53
CA PHE A 94 2.33 -17.28 11.83
C PHE A 94 1.88 -15.86 11.49
N TYR A 95 2.56 -14.86 12.04
CA TYR A 95 2.22 -13.44 11.97
C TYR A 95 0.84 -13.13 12.59
N HIS A 96 0.50 -13.85 13.67
CA HIS A 96 -0.73 -13.61 14.44
C HIS A 96 -0.48 -12.56 15.51
N VAL A 97 -1.39 -11.59 15.62
CA VAL A 97 -1.29 -10.54 16.63
C VAL A 97 -2.26 -10.85 17.75
N TRP A 98 -1.75 -10.86 18.97
CA TRP A 98 -2.48 -11.26 20.16
C TRP A 98 -2.63 -10.09 21.11
N TYR A 99 -3.86 -9.77 21.47
CA TYR A 99 -4.16 -8.82 22.54
C TYR A 99 -4.50 -9.64 23.78
N ARG A 100 -3.63 -9.58 24.78
CA ARG A 100 -3.82 -10.27 26.06
C ARG A 100 -4.61 -9.38 27.01
N LEU A 101 -5.84 -9.78 27.31
CA LEU A 101 -6.72 -9.11 28.27
C LEU A 101 -6.77 -9.91 29.59
N LYS A 102 -7.48 -9.38 30.59
CA LYS A 102 -7.71 -10.09 31.85
C LYS A 102 -8.60 -11.32 31.61
N GLY A 103 -8.04 -12.52 31.80
CA GLY A 103 -8.75 -13.81 31.72
C GLY A 103 -9.01 -14.35 30.31
N ARG A 104 -8.78 -13.53 29.27
CA ARG A 104 -9.09 -13.86 27.87
C ARG A 104 -8.11 -13.19 26.92
N SER A 105 -8.04 -13.65 25.68
CA SER A 105 -7.21 -13.03 24.64
C SER A 105 -7.96 -12.86 23.34
N LEU A 106 -7.63 -11.82 22.57
CA LEU A 106 -8.05 -11.70 21.18
C LEU A 106 -6.88 -12.09 20.27
N ARG A 107 -7.18 -12.83 19.21
CA ARG A 107 -6.22 -13.18 18.17
C ARG A 107 -6.66 -12.60 16.83
N PHE A 108 -5.75 -11.88 16.17
CA PHE A 108 -5.90 -11.38 14.81
C PHE A 108 -5.05 -12.24 13.88
N SER A 109 -5.70 -13.04 13.03
CA SER A 109 -5.04 -13.88 12.03
C SER A 109 -5.03 -13.21 10.66
N PRO A 110 -3.88 -13.12 9.95
CA PRO A 110 -3.75 -12.51 8.63
C PRO A 110 -4.23 -13.47 7.53
N LEU A 111 -5.54 -13.69 7.45
CA LEU A 111 -6.12 -14.65 6.51
C LEU A 111 -5.66 -14.44 5.07
N TRP A 112 -5.55 -13.19 4.60
CA TRP A 112 -5.09 -12.91 3.25
C TRP A 112 -3.67 -13.42 3.00
N ARG A 113 -2.73 -13.10 3.90
CA ARG A 113 -1.36 -13.62 3.85
C ARG A 113 -1.35 -15.13 3.78
N GLU A 114 -2.09 -15.78 4.67
CA GLU A 114 -2.10 -17.24 4.73
C GLU A 114 -2.68 -17.85 3.45
N ASN A 115 -3.73 -17.25 2.89
CA ASN A 115 -4.35 -17.68 1.64
C ASN A 115 -3.42 -17.49 0.44
N VAL A 116 -2.70 -16.36 0.36
CA VAL A 116 -1.69 -16.13 -0.69
C VAL A 116 -0.57 -17.17 -0.61
N LEU A 117 -0.04 -17.43 0.59
CA LEU A 117 1.02 -18.43 0.76
C LEU A 117 0.54 -19.84 0.41
N ARG A 118 -0.66 -20.25 0.85
CA ARG A 118 -1.26 -21.53 0.46
C ARG A 118 -1.49 -21.61 -1.04
N ARG A 119 -1.96 -20.54 -1.67
CA ARG A 119 -2.16 -20.47 -3.13
C ARG A 119 -0.86 -20.65 -3.92
N PHE A 120 0.26 -20.12 -3.43
CA PHE A 120 1.53 -20.18 -4.13
C PHE A 120 2.34 -21.45 -3.83
N PHE A 121 2.25 -21.97 -2.60
CA PHE A 121 3.16 -23.01 -2.12
C PHE A 121 2.43 -24.28 -1.64
N GLY A 122 1.09 -24.33 -1.74
CA GLY A 122 0.27 -25.45 -1.24
C GLY A 122 0.18 -25.56 0.29
N ARG A 123 0.93 -24.74 1.02
CA ARG A 123 1.00 -24.72 2.48
C ARG A 123 1.33 -23.33 3.00
N LEU A 124 1.09 -23.12 4.30
CA LEU A 124 1.54 -21.91 4.96
C LEU A 124 3.05 -22.00 5.20
N LEU A 125 3.81 -21.04 4.65
CA LEU A 125 5.24 -20.94 4.86
C LEU A 125 5.56 -19.92 5.96
N CYS A 126 6.56 -20.27 6.76
CA CYS A 126 7.04 -19.47 7.88
C CYS A 126 8.56 -19.25 7.83
N GLU A 127 9.23 -19.91 6.88
CA GLU A 127 10.67 -19.86 6.64
C GLU A 127 10.93 -19.49 5.18
N ASP A 128 12.18 -19.12 4.86
CA ASP A 128 12.59 -18.86 3.49
C ASP A 128 12.33 -20.08 2.62
N SER A 129 11.53 -19.90 1.57
CA SER A 129 11.16 -21.01 0.70
C SER A 129 12.28 -21.40 -0.26
N GLY A 130 13.22 -20.50 -0.57
CA GLY A 130 13.97 -20.57 -1.82
C GLY A 130 13.06 -20.36 -3.04
N TRP A 131 13.60 -20.54 -4.24
CA TRP A 131 12.84 -20.37 -5.48
C TRP A 131 12.03 -21.64 -5.82
N HIS A 132 10.74 -21.47 -6.04
CA HIS A 132 9.82 -22.51 -6.50
C HIS A 132 9.20 -22.10 -7.83
N PRO A 133 8.74 -23.06 -8.66
CA PRO A 133 7.83 -22.75 -9.76
C PRO A 133 6.66 -21.90 -9.26
N GLY A 134 6.33 -20.85 -10.02
CA GLY A 134 5.18 -20.00 -9.71
C GLY A 134 3.85 -20.77 -9.78
N PRO A 135 2.77 -20.19 -9.25
CA PRO A 135 1.46 -20.82 -9.30
C PRO A 135 1.01 -21.00 -10.76
N PRO A 136 0.04 -21.89 -11.05
CA PRO A 136 -0.48 -22.10 -12.40
C PRO A 136 -0.88 -20.81 -13.14
N LEU A 137 -1.33 -19.79 -12.40
CA LEU A 137 -1.70 -18.48 -12.93
C LEU A 137 -0.51 -17.68 -13.52
N LEU A 138 0.73 -18.02 -13.19
CA LEU A 138 1.94 -17.37 -13.69
C LEU A 138 2.88 -18.39 -14.33
N PRO A 139 2.54 -18.94 -15.51
CA PRO A 139 3.37 -19.93 -16.17
C PRO A 139 4.77 -19.37 -16.47
N GLY A 140 5.80 -20.14 -16.13
CA GLY A 140 7.21 -19.76 -16.34
C GLY A 140 7.73 -18.66 -15.40
N ALA A 141 6.96 -18.25 -14.40
CA ALA A 141 7.46 -17.44 -13.30
C ALA A 141 7.99 -18.34 -12.17
N GLU A 142 8.79 -17.75 -11.30
CA GLU A 142 9.23 -18.35 -10.05
C GLU A 142 8.75 -17.50 -8.87
N ALA A 143 8.47 -18.15 -7.74
CA ALA A 143 8.05 -17.53 -6.51
C ALA A 143 8.99 -17.89 -5.36
N ARG A 144 9.24 -16.92 -4.48
CA ARG A 144 9.96 -17.12 -3.22
C ARG A 144 9.29 -16.34 -2.10
N PHE A 145 9.00 -17.00 -0.99
CA PHE A 145 8.62 -16.36 0.25
C PHE A 145 9.86 -16.10 1.10
N LEU A 146 9.96 -14.90 1.65
CA LEU A 146 10.99 -14.50 2.61
C LEU A 146 10.33 -14.01 3.90
N PRO A 147 10.56 -14.65 5.06
CA PRO A 147 10.09 -14.10 6.32
C PRO A 147 10.88 -12.82 6.68
N ASP A 148 10.20 -11.88 7.32
CA ASP A 148 10.78 -10.70 7.95
C ASP A 148 9.97 -10.30 9.20
N GLU A 149 10.37 -9.24 9.90
CA GLU A 149 9.69 -8.69 11.09
C GLU A 149 8.31 -8.08 10.80
N ALA A 150 7.90 -8.14 9.55
CA ALA A 150 6.84 -7.39 8.96
C ALA A 150 5.80 -8.29 8.29
N GLY A 151 5.90 -9.61 8.42
CA GLY A 151 4.97 -10.60 7.87
C GLY A 151 5.46 -11.27 6.59
N GLY A 152 6.65 -10.88 6.14
CA GLY A 152 7.36 -11.45 5.02
C GLY A 152 7.00 -10.82 3.68
N VAL A 153 7.76 -11.24 2.67
CA VAL A 153 7.70 -10.73 1.30
C VAL A 153 7.54 -11.89 0.35
N LEU A 154 6.62 -11.75 -0.60
CA LEU A 154 6.52 -12.62 -1.76
C LEU A 154 7.30 -11.98 -2.91
N LEU A 155 8.37 -12.64 -3.32
CA LEU A 155 9.17 -12.30 -4.49
C LEU A 155 8.68 -13.11 -5.68
N LEU A 156 8.36 -12.43 -6.77
CA LEU A 156 7.97 -13.05 -8.03
C LEU A 156 8.94 -12.60 -9.12
N ARG A 157 9.44 -13.53 -9.93
CA ARG A 157 10.31 -13.19 -11.06
C ARG A 157 10.04 -14.04 -12.28
N ARG A 158 10.38 -13.48 -13.44
CA ARG A 158 10.48 -14.22 -14.70
C ARG A 158 11.96 -14.30 -15.09
N PRO A 159 12.63 -15.46 -14.92
CA PRO A 159 14.08 -15.57 -15.12
C PRO A 159 14.58 -15.12 -16.50
N ARG A 160 13.74 -15.23 -17.53
CA ARG A 160 14.05 -14.86 -18.92
C ARG A 160 13.45 -13.52 -19.38
N ALA A 161 12.88 -12.73 -18.46
CA ALA A 161 12.31 -11.43 -18.84
C ALA A 161 13.39 -10.41 -19.19
N ALA A 162 13.06 -9.50 -20.13
CA ALA A 162 13.98 -8.44 -20.52
C ALA A 162 14.30 -7.52 -19.34
N ALA A 163 15.58 -7.15 -19.20
CA ALA A 163 16.08 -6.29 -18.13
C ALA A 163 15.50 -4.87 -18.15
N SER A 164 14.97 -4.43 -19.30
CA SER A 164 14.31 -3.13 -19.47
C SER A 164 12.90 -3.07 -18.87
N LEU A 165 12.27 -4.22 -18.61
CA LEU A 165 10.92 -4.27 -18.06
C LEU A 165 10.91 -3.80 -16.58
N PRO A 166 9.80 -3.18 -16.13
CA PRO A 166 9.71 -2.62 -14.79
C PRO A 166 9.77 -3.69 -13.70
N LEU A 167 10.23 -3.24 -12.53
CA LEU A 167 10.01 -3.92 -11.26
C LEU A 167 8.70 -3.42 -10.64
N LEU A 168 7.77 -4.32 -10.33
CA LEU A 168 6.56 -3.97 -9.61
C LEU A 168 6.79 -4.05 -8.10
N THR A 169 6.17 -3.16 -7.34
CA THR A 169 6.12 -3.27 -5.88
C THR A 169 4.69 -3.11 -5.39
N ALA A 170 4.34 -3.82 -4.33
CA ALA A 170 3.11 -3.61 -3.57
C ALA A 170 3.51 -3.54 -2.08
N THR A 171 4.04 -2.37 -1.71
CA THR A 171 4.59 -2.05 -0.38
C THR A 171 3.54 -2.15 0.74
N HIS A 172 2.27 -1.98 0.39
CA HIS A 172 1.13 -2.01 1.31
C HIS A 172 0.23 -3.25 1.10
N GLY A 173 0.83 -4.36 0.68
CA GLY A 173 0.18 -5.54 0.08
C GLY A 173 -1.05 -6.22 0.73
N PRO A 174 -1.37 -6.12 2.04
CA PRO A 174 -2.59 -6.70 2.58
C PRO A 174 -3.82 -5.80 2.51
N TYR A 175 -3.67 -4.49 2.27
CA TYR A 175 -4.82 -3.58 2.31
C TYR A 175 -5.85 -3.89 1.24
N ASP A 176 -5.41 -4.57 0.17
CA ASP A 176 -6.24 -4.82 -0.98
C ASP A 176 -5.70 -5.98 -1.83
N PRO A 177 -6.42 -7.10 -1.90
CA PRO A 177 -5.98 -8.25 -2.70
C PRO A 177 -6.03 -7.96 -4.19
N HIS A 178 -6.90 -7.06 -4.65
CA HIS A 178 -6.93 -6.68 -6.07
C HIS A 178 -5.69 -5.92 -6.54
N THR A 179 -4.99 -5.22 -5.65
CA THR A 179 -3.65 -4.66 -5.94
C THR A 179 -2.65 -5.77 -6.26
N PHE A 180 -2.72 -6.88 -5.53
CA PHE A 180 -1.92 -8.06 -5.82
C PHE A 180 -2.29 -8.67 -7.18
N GLU A 181 -3.58 -8.77 -7.52
CA GLU A 181 -4.01 -9.23 -8.85
C GLU A 181 -3.49 -8.33 -9.99
N VAL A 182 -3.42 -7.01 -9.82
CA VAL A 182 -2.82 -6.13 -10.85
C VAL A 182 -1.35 -6.46 -11.09
N ALA A 183 -0.58 -6.74 -10.02
CA ALA A 183 0.82 -7.14 -10.16
C ALA A 183 0.95 -8.49 -10.91
N LEU A 184 0.08 -9.46 -10.60
CA LEU A 184 0.03 -10.74 -11.31
C LEU A 184 -0.35 -10.55 -12.79
N TYR A 185 -1.30 -9.68 -13.10
CA TYR A 185 -1.70 -9.39 -14.48
C TYR A 185 -0.52 -8.88 -15.33
N PHE A 186 0.25 -7.93 -14.83
CA PHE A 186 1.42 -7.42 -15.56
C PHE A 186 2.54 -8.47 -15.70
N LEU A 187 2.74 -9.32 -14.69
CA LEU A 187 3.70 -10.43 -14.79
C LEU A 187 3.25 -11.47 -15.82
N HIS A 188 1.97 -11.86 -15.79
CA HIS A 188 1.39 -12.83 -16.71
C HIS A 188 1.52 -12.36 -18.16
N THR A 189 1.14 -11.12 -18.43
CA THR A 189 1.18 -10.51 -19.77
C THR A 189 2.60 -10.13 -20.25
N GLY A 190 3.65 -10.43 -19.47
CA GLY A 190 5.04 -10.18 -19.86
C GLY A 190 5.43 -8.70 -19.85
N LYS A 191 4.64 -7.87 -19.18
CA LYS A 191 4.82 -6.42 -19.10
C LYS A 191 5.66 -5.98 -17.90
N ALA A 192 5.97 -6.91 -17.00
CA ALA A 192 6.90 -6.70 -15.88
C ALA A 192 7.89 -7.85 -15.75
N ARG A 193 9.09 -7.56 -15.25
CA ARG A 193 10.13 -8.59 -15.05
C ARG A 193 9.95 -9.36 -13.75
N ALA A 194 9.48 -8.66 -12.72
CA ALA A 194 9.43 -9.15 -11.35
C ALA A 194 8.48 -8.30 -10.50
N ALA A 195 8.08 -8.83 -9.34
CA ALA A 195 7.31 -8.12 -8.33
C ALA A 195 7.83 -8.38 -6.91
N LEU A 196 7.76 -7.34 -6.08
CA LEU A 196 7.98 -7.38 -4.62
C LEU A 196 6.66 -7.11 -3.91
N ILE A 197 6.08 -8.10 -3.25
CA ILE A 197 4.77 -7.98 -2.60
C ILE A 197 4.93 -8.13 -1.09
N ASN A 198 4.51 -7.13 -0.33
CA ASN A 198 4.48 -7.20 1.12
C ASN A 198 3.33 -8.11 1.58
N LEU A 199 3.61 -9.09 2.42
CA LEU A 199 2.59 -9.98 2.99
C LEU A 199 2.17 -9.62 4.42
N GLY A 200 2.77 -8.57 4.97
CA GLY A 200 2.48 -8.04 6.30
C GLY A 200 1.10 -7.42 6.47
N PHE A 201 0.81 -6.90 7.67
CA PHE A 201 -0.31 -5.97 7.87
C PHE A 201 0.06 -4.54 7.42
N ALA A 202 -0.93 -3.80 6.94
CA ALA A 202 -0.88 -2.38 6.63
C ALA A 202 -1.74 -1.63 7.65
N GLY A 203 -1.19 -0.59 8.30
CA GLY A 203 -1.76 0.11 9.46
C GLY A 203 -3.04 0.92 9.21
N ARG A 204 -3.76 0.66 8.12
CA ARG A 204 -5.09 1.21 7.85
C ARG A 204 -6.14 0.14 7.57
N GLU A 205 -5.83 -1.15 7.56
CA GLU A 205 -6.84 -2.16 7.19
C GLU A 205 -8.12 -2.07 8.02
N PRO A 206 -9.30 -1.91 7.39
CA PRO A 206 -10.56 -1.85 8.11
C PRO A 206 -10.90 -3.23 8.69
N LEU A 207 -11.35 -3.26 9.94
CA LEU A 207 -12.12 -4.42 10.39
C LEU A 207 -13.41 -4.52 9.58
N THR A 208 -13.80 -5.74 9.25
CA THR A 208 -15.13 -6.00 8.69
C THR A 208 -16.22 -5.74 9.72
N ASP A 209 -17.43 -5.44 9.24
CA ASP A 209 -18.59 -5.28 10.11
C ASP A 209 -18.84 -6.53 10.96
N GLU A 210 -18.62 -7.72 10.39
CA GLU A 210 -18.72 -8.97 11.14
C GLU A 210 -17.73 -9.03 12.32
N ASN A 211 -16.45 -8.68 12.11
CA ASN A 211 -15.46 -8.66 13.18
C ASN A 211 -15.75 -7.56 14.20
N LEU A 212 -16.33 -6.43 13.78
CA LEU A 212 -16.79 -5.38 14.67
C LEU A 212 -17.93 -5.84 15.57
N GLU A 213 -18.94 -6.53 15.01
CA GLU A 213 -20.05 -7.08 15.77
C GLU A 213 -19.58 -8.16 16.77
N LYS A 214 -18.54 -8.94 16.42
CA LYS A 214 -17.90 -9.85 17.38
C LYS A 214 -17.30 -9.09 18.57
N LEU A 215 -16.49 -8.06 18.30
CA LEU A 215 -15.88 -7.23 19.37
C LEU A 215 -16.93 -6.59 20.29
N LYS A 216 -18.03 -6.07 19.71
CA LYS A 216 -19.17 -5.54 20.48
C LYS A 216 -19.78 -6.61 21.39
N LYS A 217 -20.09 -7.80 20.85
CA LYS A 217 -20.66 -8.91 21.61
C LYS A 217 -19.75 -9.37 22.75
N TRP A 218 -18.44 -9.32 22.55
CA TRP A 218 -17.45 -9.67 23.58
C TRP A 218 -17.20 -8.55 24.60
N GLY A 219 -17.78 -7.36 24.40
CA GLY A 219 -17.55 -6.19 25.25
C GLY A 219 -16.10 -5.69 25.19
N VAL A 220 -15.44 -5.83 24.04
CA VAL A 220 -14.08 -5.29 23.81
C VAL A 220 -14.21 -4.03 22.97
N PRO A 221 -14.03 -2.82 23.54
CA PRO A 221 -14.27 -1.59 22.84
C PRO A 221 -13.04 -1.17 22.01
N LEU A 222 -12.49 -2.09 21.22
CA LEU A 222 -11.34 -1.82 20.36
C LEU A 222 -11.81 -1.13 19.08
N ASN A 223 -11.27 0.05 18.78
CA ASN A 223 -11.71 0.82 17.63
C ASN A 223 -11.23 0.18 16.32
N PRO A 224 -12.11 0.05 15.29
CA PRO A 224 -11.80 -0.57 14.00
C PRO A 224 -10.77 0.17 13.16
N SER A 225 -10.62 1.48 13.37
CA SER A 225 -9.69 2.31 12.62
C SER A 225 -8.31 2.11 13.22
N ASN A 226 -7.49 1.26 12.60
CA ASN A 226 -6.10 0.99 12.99
C ASN A 226 -5.94 0.12 14.25
N ILE A 227 -5.83 -1.19 14.04
CA ILE A 227 -5.67 -2.22 15.09
C ILE A 227 -4.25 -2.82 15.11
N ASP A 228 -3.29 -2.32 14.32
CA ASP A 228 -1.92 -2.82 14.46
C ASP A 228 -0.81 -1.89 13.96
N VAL A 229 0.42 -2.25 14.35
CA VAL A 229 1.74 -1.64 14.13
C VAL A 229 1.89 -0.93 12.77
N ILE A 230 1.85 0.41 12.83
CA ILE A 230 2.52 1.40 11.95
C ILE A 230 1.72 1.92 10.74
N TYR A 231 1.51 3.25 10.77
CA TYR A 231 1.33 4.06 9.57
C TYR A 231 1.60 5.57 9.73
N PRO A 232 2.72 6.06 10.27
CA PRO A 232 3.07 7.42 9.96
C PRO A 232 4.00 7.33 8.74
N TYR A 233 3.53 7.81 7.58
CA TYR A 233 4.36 8.04 6.38
C TYR A 233 5.54 8.99 6.66
N VAL A 234 5.49 9.63 7.83
CA VAL A 234 6.50 10.50 8.39
C VAL A 234 6.77 10.09 9.83
N ASP A 235 7.99 10.17 10.33
CA ASP A 235 8.25 9.96 11.75
C ASP A 235 7.73 11.14 12.60
N SER A 236 7.93 11.09 13.91
CA SER A 236 7.53 12.18 14.82
C SER A 236 8.28 13.50 14.59
N ALA A 237 9.40 13.47 13.87
CA ALA A 237 10.17 14.63 13.43
C ALA A 237 9.76 15.10 12.03
N GLY A 238 8.93 14.33 11.33
CA GLY A 238 8.44 14.67 10.01
C GLY A 238 9.20 14.08 8.83
N HIS A 239 10.19 13.24 9.06
CA HIS A 239 10.95 12.63 7.98
C HIS A 239 10.18 11.49 7.34
N PRO A 240 10.27 11.27 6.01
CA PRO A 240 9.67 10.11 5.37
C PRO A 240 9.99 8.82 6.11
N TYR A 241 8.95 8.09 6.48
CA TYR A 241 9.05 6.86 7.26
C TYR A 241 8.24 5.79 6.56
N CYS A 242 8.90 4.71 6.14
CA CYS A 242 8.23 3.50 5.67
C CYS A 242 8.95 2.26 6.17
N TYR A 243 8.20 1.18 6.35
CA TYR A 243 8.57 0.17 7.35
C TYR A 243 9.07 -1.16 6.78
N LYS A 244 8.91 -1.48 5.49
CA LYS A 244 9.01 -2.90 5.08
C LYS A 244 9.83 -3.10 3.82
N LEU A 245 9.20 -2.95 2.65
CA LEU A 245 9.88 -3.24 1.39
C LEU A 245 10.91 -2.19 1.02
N GLU A 246 10.70 -0.94 1.41
CA GLU A 246 11.53 0.19 1.02
C GLU A 246 12.91 0.08 1.64
N LYS A 247 12.99 -0.12 2.96
CA LYS A 247 14.28 -0.33 3.66
C LYS A 247 15.03 -1.56 3.15
N GLY A 248 14.30 -2.61 2.80
CA GLY A 248 14.88 -3.84 2.25
C GLY A 248 15.05 -3.81 0.72
N PHE A 249 14.75 -2.71 0.03
CA PHE A 249 14.54 -2.70 -1.41
C PHE A 249 15.74 -3.25 -2.18
N ALA A 250 16.95 -2.77 -1.87
CA ALA A 250 18.17 -3.22 -2.53
C ALA A 250 18.42 -4.72 -2.33
N ARG A 251 18.19 -5.24 -1.11
CA ARG A 251 18.29 -6.68 -0.80
C ARG A 251 17.29 -7.48 -1.63
N TYR A 252 16.02 -7.07 -1.62
CA TYR A 252 14.97 -7.78 -2.35
C TYR A 252 15.19 -7.72 -3.86
N ALA A 253 15.57 -6.55 -4.39
CA ALA A 253 15.90 -6.37 -5.80
C ALA A 253 17.11 -7.21 -6.23
N ALA A 254 18.12 -7.37 -5.38
CA ALA A 254 19.25 -8.26 -5.64
C ALA A 254 18.82 -9.74 -5.67
N LEU A 255 17.95 -10.17 -4.74
CA LEU A 255 17.47 -11.54 -4.68
C LEU A 255 16.64 -11.94 -5.91
N LEU A 256 15.89 -11.01 -6.51
CA LEU A 256 15.18 -11.24 -7.77
C LEU A 256 16.13 -11.64 -8.91
N GLY A 257 17.41 -11.25 -8.84
CA GLY A 257 18.40 -11.49 -9.90
C GLY A 257 18.22 -10.57 -11.11
N GLY A 258 19.24 -10.51 -11.96
CA GLY A 258 19.26 -9.68 -13.17
C GLY A 258 19.69 -8.23 -12.95
N ALA A 259 19.46 -7.39 -13.96
CA ALA A 259 19.89 -5.99 -13.95
C ALA A 259 19.16 -5.15 -12.89
N ARG A 260 19.81 -4.06 -12.45
CA ARG A 260 19.19 -3.10 -11.53
C ARG A 260 18.00 -2.41 -12.21
N PRO A 261 16.85 -2.26 -11.52
CA PRO A 261 15.64 -1.73 -12.13
C PRO A 261 15.78 -0.23 -12.42
N LYS A 262 15.65 0.15 -13.70
CA LYS A 262 15.59 1.56 -14.10
C LYS A 262 14.20 2.17 -13.90
N LEU A 263 13.17 1.33 -13.83
CA LEU A 263 11.78 1.71 -13.62
C LEU A 263 11.16 0.82 -12.54
N VAL A 264 10.60 1.46 -11.52
CA VAL A 264 9.82 0.84 -10.44
C VAL A 264 8.40 1.36 -10.52
N ILE A 265 7.42 0.47 -10.47
CA ILE A 265 6.00 0.82 -10.41
C ILE A 265 5.46 0.29 -9.09
N ASP A 266 5.16 1.23 -8.20
CA ASP A 266 4.60 0.95 -6.88
C ASP A 266 3.09 1.01 -6.95
N ILE A 267 2.47 -0.16 -6.90
CA ILE A 267 1.05 -0.35 -7.10
C ILE A 267 0.36 -0.24 -5.75
N HIS A 268 -0.60 0.68 -5.65
CA HIS A 268 -1.36 0.92 -4.45
C HIS A 268 -2.87 0.97 -4.75
N GLY A 269 -3.65 0.18 -4.03
CA GLY A 269 -5.10 0.20 -4.13
C GLY A 269 -5.65 1.45 -3.48
N CYS A 270 -6.64 2.06 -4.13
CA CYS A 270 -7.38 3.15 -3.54
C CYS A 270 -8.88 3.07 -3.80
N VAL A 271 -9.61 3.83 -2.99
CA VAL A 271 -10.95 4.30 -3.36
C VAL A 271 -10.76 5.60 -4.11
N GLY A 272 -11.39 5.73 -5.27
CA GLY A 272 -11.45 6.99 -5.99
C GLY A 272 -12.33 8.02 -5.27
N THR A 273 -12.78 9.05 -5.97
CA THR A 273 -13.75 9.99 -5.40
C THR A 273 -15.17 9.41 -5.36
N ASP A 274 -15.41 8.36 -6.11
CA ASP A 274 -16.68 7.61 -6.14
C ASP A 274 -16.45 6.13 -6.52
N ALA A 275 -17.53 5.35 -6.56
CA ALA A 275 -17.49 3.90 -6.77
C ALA A 275 -17.17 3.47 -8.21
N GLN A 276 -17.33 4.35 -9.20
CA GLN A 276 -17.06 4.11 -10.62
C GLN A 276 -15.83 4.89 -11.11
N ASP A 277 -15.02 5.39 -10.19
CA ASP A 277 -13.83 6.14 -10.54
C ASP A 277 -12.85 5.23 -11.30
N HIS A 278 -12.54 5.60 -12.53
CA HIS A 278 -11.58 4.90 -13.37
C HIS A 278 -10.25 5.65 -13.51
N ARG A 279 -10.09 6.79 -12.84
CA ARG A 279 -8.94 7.68 -13.02
C ARG A 279 -7.76 7.20 -12.20
N LEU A 280 -6.68 6.85 -12.87
CA LEU A 280 -5.42 6.49 -12.21
C LEU A 280 -4.69 7.75 -11.78
N ILE A 281 -4.17 7.73 -10.55
CA ILE A 281 -3.32 8.81 -10.06
C ILE A 281 -1.90 8.29 -9.91
N VAL A 282 -0.95 8.98 -10.55
CA VAL A 282 0.48 8.68 -10.51
C VAL A 282 1.19 9.76 -9.71
N GLY A 283 1.55 9.44 -8.48
CA GLY A 283 2.34 10.28 -7.59
C GLY A 283 3.84 10.13 -7.86
N LEU A 284 4.54 11.24 -8.10
CA LEU A 284 6.01 11.23 -8.30
C LEU A 284 6.80 11.75 -7.09
N GLY A 285 6.14 12.36 -6.12
CA GLY A 285 6.79 12.92 -4.93
C GLY A 285 5.96 14.02 -4.28
N GLY A 286 6.26 14.35 -3.03
CA GLY A 286 5.44 15.23 -2.19
C GLY A 286 5.94 15.42 -0.78
N LEU A 287 6.84 14.54 -0.35
CA LEU A 287 7.85 14.85 0.65
C LEU A 287 9.25 14.86 0.00
N PRO A 288 10.24 15.48 0.67
CA PRO A 288 11.63 15.43 0.24
C PRO A 288 12.12 13.99 -0.02
N PRO A 289 12.96 13.78 -1.05
CA PRO A 289 13.42 14.78 -2.01
C PRO A 289 12.30 15.16 -3.00
N TYR A 290 12.04 16.48 -3.12
CA TYR A 290 11.10 17.02 -4.08
C TYR A 290 11.62 16.86 -5.51
N LEU A 291 10.71 16.90 -6.48
CA LEU A 291 11.06 16.85 -7.90
C LEU A 291 10.77 18.20 -8.54
N ALA A 292 11.71 18.69 -9.34
CA ALA A 292 11.44 19.76 -10.28
C ALA A 292 10.83 19.15 -11.55
N PRO A 293 9.99 19.90 -12.29
CA PRO A 293 9.47 19.42 -13.56
C PRO A 293 10.55 19.01 -14.59
N ALA A 294 11.71 19.68 -14.54
CA ALA A 294 12.87 19.36 -15.38
C ALA A 294 13.46 17.96 -15.10
N ASP A 295 13.28 17.42 -13.89
CA ASP A 295 13.70 16.04 -13.56
C ASP A 295 12.85 14.99 -14.30
N ILE A 296 11.64 15.38 -14.70
CA ILE A 296 10.65 14.50 -15.34
C ILE A 296 10.75 14.61 -16.87
N GLY A 297 11.03 15.80 -17.39
CA GLY A 297 11.16 16.02 -18.83
C GLY A 297 11.20 17.48 -19.22
N ARG A 298 10.96 17.77 -20.50
CA ARG A 298 10.92 19.14 -21.01
C ARG A 298 9.58 19.78 -20.66
N VAL A 299 9.60 20.97 -20.09
CA VAL A 299 8.38 21.75 -19.79
C VAL A 299 8.30 22.98 -20.68
N GLU A 300 7.11 23.23 -21.21
CA GLU A 300 6.74 24.44 -21.94
C GLU A 300 5.53 25.06 -21.24
N GLN A 301 5.60 26.35 -20.92
CA GLN A 301 4.47 27.10 -20.38
C GLN A 301 3.84 27.95 -21.48
N ARG A 302 2.51 27.87 -21.61
CA ARG A 302 1.71 28.67 -22.55
C ARG A 302 0.57 29.32 -21.78
N GLY A 303 0.80 30.56 -21.32
CA GLY A 303 -0.10 31.24 -20.39
C GLY A 303 -0.19 30.50 -19.05
N ALA A 304 -1.40 30.13 -18.65
CA ALA A 304 -1.67 29.37 -17.42
C ALA A 304 -1.47 27.85 -17.57
N VAL A 305 -1.29 27.35 -18.79
CA VAL A 305 -1.21 25.92 -19.09
C VAL A 305 0.24 25.48 -19.17
N LEU A 306 0.54 24.36 -18.52
CA LEU A 306 1.83 23.68 -18.59
C LEU A 306 1.75 22.46 -19.49
N HIS A 307 2.70 22.34 -20.40
CA HIS A 307 2.95 21.14 -21.19
C HIS A 307 4.22 20.47 -20.70
N LEU A 308 4.14 19.22 -20.28
CA LEU A 308 5.29 18.41 -19.89
C LEU A 308 5.45 17.24 -20.88
N PHE A 309 6.65 17.16 -21.46
CA PHE A 309 7.07 16.09 -22.37
C PHE A 309 8.03 15.16 -21.61
N PRO A 310 7.54 13.99 -21.14
CA PRO A 310 8.30 13.14 -20.24
C PRO A 310 9.49 12.48 -20.95
N ARG A 311 10.62 12.32 -20.25
CA ARG A 311 11.74 11.50 -20.71
C ARG A 311 11.34 10.02 -20.82
N ALA A 312 12.13 9.24 -21.56
CA ALA A 312 11.83 7.85 -21.92
C ALA A 312 11.35 7.00 -20.73
N ALA A 313 12.07 6.98 -19.60
CA ALA A 313 11.70 6.14 -18.46
C ALA A 313 10.30 6.44 -17.88
N TYR A 314 9.89 7.72 -17.79
CA TYR A 314 8.54 8.07 -17.35
C TYR A 314 7.50 7.72 -18.42
N ARG A 315 7.83 7.98 -19.70
CA ARG A 315 6.96 7.63 -20.81
C ARG A 315 6.68 6.14 -20.88
N ASP A 316 7.70 5.30 -20.71
CA ASP A 316 7.57 3.84 -20.74
C ASP A 316 6.69 3.34 -19.59
N GLY A 317 6.86 3.90 -18.38
CA GLY A 317 5.97 3.60 -17.26
C GLY A 317 4.54 4.06 -17.48
N LEU A 318 4.32 5.28 -17.97
CA LEU A 318 2.97 5.78 -18.28
C LEU A 318 2.30 4.99 -19.41
N ALA A 319 3.06 4.56 -20.41
CA ALA A 319 2.58 3.71 -21.50
C ALA A 319 2.04 2.37 -20.94
N LEU A 320 2.76 1.77 -20.00
CA LEU A 320 2.33 0.55 -19.33
C LEU A 320 1.03 0.74 -18.53
N LEU A 321 0.89 1.87 -17.82
CA LEU A 321 -0.30 2.17 -17.03
C LEU A 321 -1.56 2.40 -17.89
N ARG A 322 -1.42 2.67 -19.20
CA ARG A 322 -2.57 2.76 -20.12
C ARG A 322 -3.38 1.47 -20.24
N ASP A 323 -2.77 0.33 -19.96
CA ASP A 323 -3.49 -0.95 -19.96
C ASP A 323 -4.58 -1.01 -18.87
N LEU A 324 -4.38 -0.25 -17.79
CA LEU A 324 -5.26 -0.19 -16.65
C LEU A 324 -6.38 0.84 -16.86
N SER A 325 -6.05 2.02 -17.39
CA SER A 325 -7.02 3.09 -17.65
C SER A 325 -6.61 4.08 -18.76
N GLU A 326 -7.62 4.61 -19.44
CA GLU A 326 -7.52 5.72 -20.39
C GLU A 326 -7.46 7.09 -19.69
N GLU A 327 -7.79 7.16 -18.40
CA GLU A 327 -7.71 8.39 -17.62
C GLU A 327 -6.57 8.28 -16.61
N ILE A 328 -5.49 9.01 -16.85
CA ILE A 328 -4.29 9.00 -16.00
C ILE A 328 -3.93 10.44 -15.66
N TYR A 329 -3.67 10.69 -14.39
CA TYR A 329 -3.24 11.98 -13.88
C TYR A 329 -1.92 11.83 -13.14
N VAL A 330 -1.00 12.77 -13.33
CA VAL A 330 0.31 12.79 -12.68
C VAL A 330 0.36 13.97 -11.72
N GLN A 331 0.75 13.71 -10.48
CA GLN A 331 0.80 14.70 -9.41
C GLN A 331 2.13 14.64 -8.66
N PHE A 332 2.70 15.80 -8.33
CA PHE A 332 3.90 15.89 -7.50
C PHE A 332 4.12 17.29 -6.91
N CYS A 333 4.88 17.37 -5.81
CA CYS A 333 5.36 18.64 -5.27
C CYS A 333 6.81 18.94 -5.67
N GLU A 334 7.06 20.20 -6.01
CA GLU A 334 8.40 20.81 -6.08
C GLU A 334 8.79 21.44 -4.72
N THR A 335 7.80 21.96 -3.98
CA THR A 335 7.95 22.46 -2.60
C THR A 335 6.64 22.21 -1.82
N PRO A 336 6.59 22.41 -0.48
CA PRO A 336 5.34 22.27 0.29
C PRO A 336 4.16 23.10 -0.24
N HIS A 337 4.43 24.28 -0.81
CA HIS A 337 3.42 25.24 -1.30
C HIS A 337 3.33 25.28 -2.84
N ARG A 338 4.05 24.40 -3.53
CA ARG A 338 4.04 24.37 -5.00
C ARG A 338 4.03 22.94 -5.50
N ALA A 339 2.89 22.58 -6.08
CA ALA A 339 2.68 21.29 -6.68
C ALA A 339 2.16 21.42 -8.10
N TYR A 340 2.16 20.28 -8.78
CA TYR A 340 1.77 20.14 -10.17
C TYR A 340 0.72 19.06 -10.29
N HIS A 341 -0.27 19.33 -11.13
CA HIS A 341 -1.31 18.40 -11.51
C HIS A 341 -1.42 18.38 -13.03
N PHE A 342 -1.22 17.20 -13.62
CA PHE A 342 -1.24 16.99 -15.06
C PHE A 342 -2.19 15.86 -15.44
N ALA A 343 -2.99 16.05 -16.49
CA ALA A 343 -3.65 14.97 -17.21
C ALA A 343 -2.71 14.41 -18.28
N VAL A 344 -2.71 13.08 -18.46
CA VAL A 344 -1.95 12.41 -19.52
C VAL A 344 -2.83 12.26 -20.76
N LEU A 345 -2.35 12.74 -21.90
CA LEU A 345 -3.01 12.61 -23.20
C LEU A 345 -2.59 11.35 -23.96
N GLY A 346 -3.25 11.05 -25.08
CA GLY A 346 -3.04 9.81 -25.85
C GLY A 346 -1.59 9.58 -26.32
N ARG A 347 -0.84 10.65 -26.63
CA ARG A 347 0.60 10.58 -26.97
C ARG A 347 1.54 10.59 -25.76
N LEU A 348 1.00 10.38 -24.57
CA LEU A 348 1.70 10.47 -23.28
C LEU A 348 2.29 11.84 -22.99
N GLN A 349 1.80 12.89 -23.67
CA GLN A 349 2.03 14.27 -23.30
C GLN A 349 1.21 14.61 -22.05
N LEU A 350 1.79 15.39 -21.15
CA LEU A 350 1.14 15.84 -19.95
C LEU A 350 0.69 17.30 -20.12
N ILE A 351 -0.57 17.60 -19.82
CA ILE A 351 -1.12 18.96 -19.80
C ILE A 351 -1.69 19.25 -18.42
N GLY A 352 -1.32 20.37 -17.84
CA GLY A 352 -1.63 20.62 -16.43
C GLY A 352 -1.41 22.04 -15.97
N ARG A 353 -1.44 22.20 -14.65
CA ARG A 353 -1.28 23.48 -13.95
C ARG A 353 -0.46 23.32 -12.68
N THR A 354 0.03 24.45 -12.17
CA THR A 354 0.52 24.54 -10.79
C THR A 354 -0.64 24.73 -9.82
N LEU A 355 -0.44 24.31 -8.58
CA LEU A 355 -1.37 24.54 -7.48
C LEU A 355 -0.62 24.66 -6.15
N ASP A 356 -1.24 25.33 -5.16
CA ASP A 356 -0.78 25.29 -3.78
C ASP A 356 -1.58 24.23 -3.00
N PRO A 357 -0.95 23.12 -2.57
CA PRO A 357 -1.64 22.08 -1.81
C PRO A 357 -2.34 22.60 -0.56
N HIS A 358 -1.78 23.60 0.13
CA HIS A 358 -2.39 24.17 1.33
C HIS A 358 -3.69 24.91 1.01
N ALA A 359 -3.73 25.61 -0.13
CA ALA A 359 -4.86 26.44 -0.50
C ALA A 359 -5.97 25.64 -1.19
N GLU A 360 -5.63 24.60 -1.95
CA GLU A 360 -6.58 23.95 -2.87
C GLU A 360 -7.03 22.56 -2.44
N VAL A 361 -6.22 21.84 -1.66
CA VAL A 361 -6.56 20.48 -1.24
C VAL A 361 -7.56 20.51 -0.09
N ARG A 362 -8.55 19.64 -0.16
CA ARG A 362 -9.56 19.47 0.89
C ARG A 362 -9.68 18.01 1.29
N SER A 363 -10.33 17.77 2.43
CA SER A 363 -10.75 16.42 2.76
C SER A 363 -12.00 16.04 1.97
N LEU A 364 -12.03 14.83 1.42
CA LEU A 364 -13.14 14.25 0.68
C LEU A 364 -14.36 14.00 1.59
N LEU A 365 -14.14 13.64 2.85
CA LEU A 365 -15.21 13.43 3.84
C LEU A 365 -14.90 14.16 5.15
N ALA A 366 -15.93 14.78 5.74
CA ALA A 366 -15.80 15.36 7.07
C ALA A 366 -15.37 14.30 8.10
N GLY A 367 -14.27 14.57 8.81
CA GLY A 367 -13.72 13.69 9.83
C GLY A 367 -12.88 12.51 9.31
N GLU A 368 -12.68 12.37 7.99
CA GLU A 368 -11.68 11.45 7.42
C GLU A 368 -10.52 12.27 6.83
N GLU A 369 -9.29 11.78 6.91
CA GLU A 369 -8.10 12.46 6.36
C GLU A 369 -7.75 11.90 4.97
N ARG A 370 -8.63 12.12 3.98
CA ARG A 370 -8.37 11.77 2.58
C ARG A 370 -8.48 12.97 1.67
N THR A 371 -7.39 13.28 0.99
CA THR A 371 -7.24 14.52 0.25
C THR A 371 -7.72 14.40 -1.18
N PHE A 372 -8.41 15.44 -1.66
CA PHE A 372 -8.81 15.59 -3.05
C PHE A 372 -8.70 17.06 -3.50
N LEU A 373 -8.64 17.26 -4.82
CA LEU A 373 -8.78 18.56 -5.46
C LEU A 373 -10.26 18.77 -5.83
N PRO A 374 -10.96 19.72 -5.21
CA PRO A 374 -12.38 19.93 -5.47
C PRO A 374 -12.69 20.37 -6.90
N ALA A 375 -11.83 21.20 -7.51
CA ALA A 375 -12.08 21.74 -8.84
C ALA A 375 -12.08 20.66 -9.93
N GLU A 376 -11.19 19.67 -9.82
CA GLU A 376 -11.08 18.54 -10.73
C GLU A 376 -11.88 17.30 -10.26
N ASN A 377 -12.49 17.38 -9.07
CA ASN A 377 -13.09 16.25 -8.37
C ASN A 377 -12.21 15.01 -8.42
N ILE A 378 -10.91 15.16 -8.13
CA ILE A 378 -9.93 14.09 -8.28
C ILE A 378 -9.15 13.90 -7.00
N ARG A 379 -8.84 12.64 -6.69
CA ARG A 379 -7.99 12.33 -5.54
C ARG A 379 -6.66 13.07 -5.65
N TRP A 380 -6.23 13.64 -4.53
CA TRP A 380 -4.98 14.36 -4.43
C TRP A 380 -3.92 13.47 -3.79
N LEU A 381 -2.97 13.07 -4.63
CA LEU A 381 -1.60 12.76 -4.29
C LEU A 381 -0.80 14.07 -4.36
N PRO A 382 0.12 14.30 -3.42
CA PRO A 382 1.07 13.26 -3.12
C PRO A 382 0.95 12.80 -1.68
N GLY A 383 0.43 11.60 -1.45
CA GLY A 383 0.67 10.80 -0.23
C GLY A 383 2.14 10.42 -0.04
N ALA A 384 3.07 11.23 -0.57
CA ALA A 384 4.44 10.90 -0.88
C ALA A 384 5.40 10.92 0.31
N GLY A 385 4.90 10.65 1.50
CA GLY A 385 5.73 9.90 2.44
C GLY A 385 5.69 8.39 2.21
N GLY A 386 4.69 7.87 1.49
CA GLY A 386 4.60 6.44 1.13
C GLY A 386 5.73 5.97 0.23
N ASN A 387 5.98 6.69 -0.87
CA ASN A 387 7.00 6.28 -1.84
C ASN A 387 8.35 7.03 -1.71
N ALA A 388 8.48 8.05 -0.87
CA ALA A 388 9.72 8.84 -0.79
C ALA A 388 10.92 7.97 -0.39
N LEU A 389 10.76 7.12 0.62
CA LEU A 389 11.80 6.20 1.02
C LEU A 389 12.12 5.19 -0.10
N GLN A 390 11.10 4.69 -0.79
CA GLN A 390 11.32 3.80 -1.94
C GLN A 390 12.10 4.49 -3.06
N ARG A 391 11.78 5.75 -3.39
CA ARG A 391 12.53 6.56 -4.37
C ARG A 391 13.98 6.73 -3.96
N MET A 392 14.22 7.02 -2.68
CA MET A 392 15.57 7.17 -2.13
C MET A 392 16.36 5.86 -2.22
N GLU A 393 15.77 4.75 -1.79
CA GLU A 393 16.42 3.43 -1.79
C GLU A 393 16.64 2.89 -3.21
N ALA A 394 15.67 3.10 -4.12
CA ALA A 394 15.82 2.78 -5.52
C ALA A 394 16.96 3.58 -6.18
N ARG A 395 17.08 4.88 -5.90
CA ARG A 395 18.17 5.73 -6.41
C ARG A 395 19.54 5.39 -5.81
N ARG A 396 19.59 4.99 -4.54
CA ARG A 396 20.82 4.48 -3.90
C ARG A 396 21.30 3.20 -4.59
N PHE A 397 20.37 2.34 -4.97
CA PHE A 397 20.67 1.11 -5.68
C PHE A 397 21.01 1.35 -7.16
N GLU A 398 20.27 2.22 -7.84
CA GLU A 398 20.42 2.57 -9.26
C GLU A 398 20.16 4.09 -9.44
N PRO A 399 21.21 4.93 -9.62
CA PRO A 399 21.06 6.39 -9.64
C PRO A 399 20.04 6.94 -10.64
N GLY A 400 19.83 6.23 -11.77
CA GLY A 400 18.86 6.60 -12.80
C GLY A 400 17.43 6.08 -12.56
N ALA A 401 17.16 5.39 -11.45
CA ALA A 401 15.86 4.77 -11.20
C ALA A 401 14.72 5.81 -11.12
N VAL A 402 13.64 5.50 -11.82
CA VAL A 402 12.36 6.21 -11.75
C VAL A 402 11.37 5.35 -10.98
N CYS A 403 10.65 5.93 -10.02
CA CYS A 403 9.56 5.26 -9.33
C CYS A 403 8.24 5.99 -9.62
N LEU A 404 7.23 5.25 -10.05
CA LEU A 404 5.86 5.72 -10.21
C LEU A 404 5.04 5.12 -9.08
N HIS A 405 4.50 5.93 -8.17
CA HIS A 405 3.52 5.45 -7.20
C HIS A 405 2.14 5.61 -7.78
N VAL A 406 1.46 4.49 -8.00
CA VAL A 406 0.23 4.41 -8.78
C VAL A 406 -0.90 4.03 -7.85
N GLU A 407 -1.82 4.95 -7.65
CA GLU A 407 -3.08 4.67 -6.98
C GLU A 407 -4.12 4.20 -7.99
N ILE A 408 -4.63 2.99 -7.76
CA ILE A 408 -5.57 2.30 -8.65
C ILE A 408 -6.93 2.22 -7.95
N PRO A 409 -7.96 2.91 -8.48
CA PRO A 409 -9.30 2.85 -7.93
C PRO A 409 -9.89 1.44 -7.94
N THR A 410 -10.82 1.18 -7.02
CA THR A 410 -11.51 -0.10 -6.84
C THR A 410 -12.09 -0.66 -8.14
N ALA A 411 -12.72 0.18 -8.97
CA ALA A 411 -13.34 -0.24 -10.22
C ALA A 411 -12.30 -0.78 -11.22
N VAL A 412 -11.16 -0.11 -11.35
CA VAL A 412 -10.05 -0.55 -12.22
C VAL A 412 -9.45 -1.85 -11.72
N ARG A 413 -9.23 -1.95 -10.41
CA ARG A 413 -8.68 -3.16 -9.78
C ARG A 413 -9.56 -4.39 -9.99
N ARG A 414 -10.88 -4.27 -9.75
CA ARG A 414 -11.85 -5.35 -10.01
C ARG A 414 -11.84 -5.80 -11.47
N LYS A 415 -11.80 -4.85 -12.41
CA LYS A 415 -11.67 -5.14 -13.84
C LYS A 415 -10.40 -5.94 -14.15
N MET A 416 -9.27 -5.62 -13.52
CA MET A 416 -8.01 -6.37 -13.73
C MET A 416 -8.05 -7.76 -13.11
N ALA A 417 -8.66 -7.93 -11.94
CA ALA A 417 -8.86 -9.25 -11.34
C ALA A 417 -9.70 -10.17 -12.25
N LEU A 418 -10.77 -9.63 -12.88
CA LEU A 418 -11.56 -10.36 -13.88
C LEU A 418 -10.73 -10.75 -15.10
N ARG A 419 -10.00 -9.81 -15.70
CA ARG A 419 -9.12 -10.09 -16.86
C ARG A 419 -8.07 -11.14 -16.55
N LEU A 420 -7.49 -11.11 -15.36
CA LEU A 420 -6.52 -12.12 -14.92
C LEU A 420 -7.17 -13.51 -14.80
N GLY A 421 -8.42 -13.57 -14.31
CA GLY A 421 -9.22 -14.80 -14.30
C GLY A 421 -9.49 -15.35 -15.70
N GLU A 422 -9.89 -14.49 -16.64
CA GLU A 422 -10.11 -14.85 -18.05
C GLU A 422 -8.85 -15.44 -18.70
N LEU A 423 -7.69 -14.81 -18.46
CA LEU A 423 -6.39 -15.31 -18.94
C LEU A 423 -6.05 -16.68 -18.36
N ALA A 424 -6.34 -16.91 -17.08
CA ALA A 424 -6.13 -18.20 -16.44
C ALA A 424 -6.99 -19.31 -17.07
N THR A 425 -8.26 -19.00 -17.36
CA THR A 425 -9.19 -19.94 -17.99
C THR A 425 -8.78 -20.25 -19.42
N ALA A 426 -8.37 -19.24 -20.21
CA ALA A 426 -7.91 -19.45 -21.58
C ALA A 426 -6.68 -20.38 -21.64
N VAL A 427 -5.69 -20.15 -20.79
CA VAL A 427 -4.51 -21.03 -20.69
C VAL A 427 -4.90 -22.45 -20.27
N SER A 428 -5.85 -22.58 -19.33
CA SER A 428 -6.36 -23.90 -18.92
C SER A 428 -7.03 -24.63 -20.07
N LEU A 429 -7.88 -23.94 -20.86
CA LEU A 429 -8.57 -24.52 -22.02
C LEU A 429 -7.59 -24.96 -23.10
N GLU A 430 -6.64 -24.09 -23.47
CA GLU A 430 -5.58 -24.40 -24.43
C GLU A 430 -4.73 -25.59 -23.97
N SER A 431 -4.40 -25.68 -22.68
CA SER A 431 -3.65 -26.81 -22.12
C SER A 431 -4.45 -28.12 -22.05
N SER A 432 -5.78 -28.04 -22.06
CA SER A 432 -6.68 -29.19 -22.05
C SER A 432 -7.06 -29.71 -23.45
N GLY A 433 -6.61 -29.04 -24.52
CA GLY A 433 -6.83 -29.49 -25.90
C GLY A 433 -8.29 -29.41 -26.36
N LEU A 434 -9.09 -28.54 -25.73
CA LEU A 434 -10.47 -28.21 -26.13
C LEU A 434 -10.52 -27.05 -27.12
#